data_AF-A0AAW1PCQ9-F1
#
_entry.id   AF-A0AAW1PCQ9-F1
#
_cell.length_a   1.000
_cell.length_b   1.000
_cell.length_c   1.000
_cell.angle_alpha   90.00
_cell.angle_beta   90.00
_cell.angle_gamma   90.00
#
_symmetry.space_group_name_H-M   'P 1'
#
loop_
_entity.id
_entity.type
_entity.pdbx_description
1 polymer ?
#
loop_
_entity_poly.entity_id
_entity_poly.type
_entity_poly.pdbx_seq_one_letter_code
_entity_poly.pdbx_strand_id
1 'polypeptide(L)'
;MLCYGGCISGAKDPALQHTPDPSVGSIGRYTACRERRIERSRLEADKKTAFGRAWVALSRSNTDRPGNEVAEVPLTSENPKGGQFVTSFTAWLQENGADLAAVDIRPCAEGSEAGLGMYATEAVDRRLQQRWWQRLWRWVGRGNPNVVLAAFPLELAVTASNICAEPELGPAYKKLLDQGVVDERQLVMLFLIVERIRGAASKWHPWIELLPQQFRSPLCFGSLELEELKGTSLHYATAARKRQLAGSWKRLGPVCNQLLEQAGVQALQPTFDDFLWANSVFWSRAQTFPSPIAGAPGGGVEVTEGIVPGLDFCNHGPDAVSRWTIWGAPSSKGASTLPSDIALVAPRSHAPKPGQEVTIDYGDKSNEELFLLHGFTLDYNPHDVLMVRCPLPPSDQWDRTLQARVELLQEKGLTPQLFLPTSAIEQTGGSNELHLSEGAWQTLEAFVMEPQHLAAELQQADGPVTRAARSEVEESGLRMAALTTLVRLLEVKAVEMEGEGGTGLLEDDIQLLETIDNDKDNVVPASTRSCIVYRARQKHLAREYLRRARIELSREMARLKGLMQAPGSAQPAGPGHGASATVPSS
;
A
#
# COMPACT_ATOMS: atom_id res chain seq x y z
N MET A 1 -6.98 -0.01 -0.72
CA MET A 1 -8.10 0.93 -0.43
C MET A 1 -7.47 2.25 0.03
N LEU A 2 -6.94 3.05 -0.91
CA LEU A 2 -6.27 4.33 -0.65
C LEU A 2 -7.05 5.43 -1.38
N CYS A 3 -8.16 5.86 -0.77
CA CYS A 3 -8.88 7.05 -1.22
C CYS A 3 -8.22 8.28 -0.61
N TYR A 4 -7.46 9.03 -1.41
CA TYR A 4 -7.09 10.41 -1.09
C TYR A 4 -7.50 11.31 -2.26
N GLY A 5 -8.72 11.84 -2.18
CA GLY A 5 -9.18 12.95 -3.00
C GLY A 5 -8.64 14.26 -2.45
N GLY A 6 -7.94 15.01 -3.29
CA GLY A 6 -7.44 16.34 -2.96
C GLY A 6 -7.33 17.19 -4.22
N CYS A 7 -8.33 18.04 -4.43
CA CYS A 7 -8.38 19.04 -5.49
C CYS A 7 -7.20 20.01 -5.38
N ILE A 8 -6.53 20.30 -6.50
CA ILE A 8 -5.53 21.38 -6.60
C ILE A 8 -6.00 22.33 -7.71
N SER A 9 -6.41 23.53 -7.31
CA SER A 9 -6.70 24.68 -8.16
C SER A 9 -5.39 25.28 -8.69
N GLY A 10 -5.38 25.63 -9.98
CA GLY A 10 -4.18 25.98 -10.75
C GLY A 10 -3.61 27.38 -10.55
N ALA A 11 -2.41 27.53 -11.09
CA ALA A 11 -1.82 28.80 -11.54
C ALA A 11 -1.10 28.53 -12.87
N LYS A 12 -1.35 29.39 -13.87
CA LYS A 12 -0.92 29.29 -15.27
C LYS A 12 0.49 29.87 -15.49
N ASP A 13 1.22 29.34 -16.47
CA ASP A 13 2.08 30.14 -17.37
C ASP A 13 2.31 29.41 -18.72
N PRO A 14 2.51 30.12 -19.86
CA PRO A 14 2.27 29.57 -21.20
C PRO A 14 3.51 29.28 -22.07
N ALA A 15 3.24 28.51 -23.13
CA ALA A 15 3.85 28.50 -24.47
C ALA A 15 5.13 27.68 -24.72
N LEU A 16 5.02 26.71 -25.65
CA LEU A 16 5.61 26.80 -27.00
C LEU A 16 5.10 25.65 -27.90
N GLN A 17 4.53 26.03 -29.04
CA GLN A 17 3.99 25.17 -30.09
C GLN A 17 5.09 24.76 -31.08
N HIS A 18 5.08 23.51 -31.54
CA HIS A 18 5.62 23.15 -32.86
C HIS A 18 4.86 21.95 -33.45
N THR A 19 4.22 22.19 -34.60
CA THR A 19 3.61 21.19 -35.49
C THR A 19 4.62 20.73 -36.55
N PRO A 20 4.48 19.50 -37.08
CA PRO A 20 4.68 19.32 -38.51
C PRO A 20 3.58 18.48 -39.22
N ASP A 21 3.41 18.85 -40.49
CA ASP A 21 2.46 18.43 -41.52
C ASP A 21 2.80 17.03 -42.13
N PRO A 22 1.82 16.25 -42.67
CA PRO A 22 2.01 14.87 -43.10
C PRO A 22 2.10 14.71 -44.64
N SER A 23 2.93 13.79 -45.13
CA SER A 23 2.69 13.16 -46.46
C SER A 23 3.48 11.86 -46.73
N VAL A 24 2.71 10.83 -47.10
CA VAL A 24 2.96 9.71 -48.04
C VAL A 24 3.80 8.47 -47.61
N GLY A 25 3.05 7.44 -47.17
CA GLY A 25 2.96 6.04 -47.64
C GLY A 25 4.13 5.25 -48.26
N SER A 26 4.37 4.02 -47.76
CA SER A 26 4.11 2.75 -48.48
C SER A 26 4.75 1.51 -47.82
N ILE A 27 4.05 0.38 -47.95
CA ILE A 27 4.00 -0.83 -47.11
C ILE A 27 5.15 -1.84 -47.33
N GLY A 28 6.29 -1.43 -47.93
CA GLY A 28 7.43 -2.33 -48.20
C GLY A 28 8.55 -2.37 -47.15
N ARG A 29 8.52 -1.50 -46.12
CA ARG A 29 9.63 -1.34 -45.15
C ARG A 29 9.38 -1.99 -43.77
N TYR A 30 8.22 -2.59 -43.54
CA TYR A 30 7.82 -3.03 -42.19
C TYR A 30 8.50 -4.32 -41.72
N THR A 31 8.85 -5.26 -42.61
CA THR A 31 9.50 -6.53 -42.22
C THR A 31 10.99 -6.35 -41.96
N ALA A 32 11.72 -5.65 -42.85
CA ALA A 32 13.15 -5.40 -42.69
C ALA A 32 13.49 -4.32 -41.63
N CYS A 33 12.52 -3.49 -41.23
CA CYS A 33 12.64 -2.58 -40.09
C CYS A 33 12.30 -3.31 -38.77
N ARG A 34 11.37 -4.28 -38.78
CA ARG A 34 11.04 -5.12 -37.61
C ARG A 34 12.19 -6.03 -37.21
N GLU A 35 12.88 -6.68 -38.15
CA GLU A 35 14.04 -7.52 -37.83
C GLU A 35 15.24 -6.71 -37.33
N ARG A 36 15.54 -5.57 -37.97
CA ARG A 36 16.57 -4.63 -37.48
C ARG A 36 16.21 -3.96 -36.15
N ARG A 37 14.91 -3.79 -35.85
CA ARG A 37 14.42 -3.30 -34.56
C ARG A 37 14.50 -4.39 -33.49
N ILE A 38 14.23 -5.65 -33.81
CA ILE A 38 14.42 -6.79 -32.88
C ILE A 38 15.91 -6.98 -32.56
N GLU A 39 16.79 -6.87 -33.55
CA GLU A 39 18.24 -7.00 -33.36
C GLU A 39 18.83 -5.79 -32.62
N ARG A 40 18.37 -4.57 -32.92
CA ARG A 40 18.73 -3.36 -32.16
C ARG A 40 18.16 -3.38 -30.74
N SER A 41 16.94 -3.90 -30.54
CA SER A 41 16.36 -4.13 -29.20
C SER A 41 17.06 -5.23 -28.42
N ARG A 42 17.62 -6.26 -29.08
CA ARG A 42 18.51 -7.25 -28.42
C ARG A 42 19.85 -6.64 -28.02
N LEU A 43 20.47 -5.85 -28.90
CA LEU A 43 21.71 -5.11 -28.58
C LEU A 43 21.49 -4.02 -27.52
N GLU A 44 20.32 -3.40 -27.45
CA GLU A 44 19.93 -2.45 -26.40
C GLU A 44 19.52 -3.16 -25.11
N ALA A 45 18.88 -4.33 -25.20
CA ALA A 45 18.64 -5.20 -24.05
C ALA A 45 19.98 -5.65 -23.45
N ASP A 46 20.94 -6.12 -24.25
CA ASP A 46 22.28 -6.47 -23.77
C ASP A 46 23.02 -5.29 -23.14
N LYS A 47 22.79 -4.06 -23.63
CA LYS A 47 23.29 -2.82 -23.00
C LYS A 47 22.55 -2.45 -21.70
N LYS A 48 21.27 -2.77 -21.58
CA LYS A 48 20.46 -2.57 -20.36
C LYS A 48 20.74 -3.66 -19.31
N THR A 49 20.96 -4.90 -19.71
CA THR A 49 21.50 -5.98 -18.86
C THR A 49 22.94 -5.65 -18.47
N ALA A 50 23.72 -4.99 -19.35
CA ALA A 50 25.01 -4.43 -18.97
C ALA A 50 24.88 -3.23 -18.02
N PHE A 51 23.82 -2.42 -18.10
CA PHE A 51 23.54 -1.35 -17.12
C PHE A 51 23.09 -1.92 -15.78
N GLY A 52 22.24 -2.96 -15.73
CA GLY A 52 21.88 -3.67 -14.51
C GLY A 52 23.09 -4.37 -13.87
N ARG A 53 23.95 -5.02 -14.67
CA ARG A 53 25.23 -5.59 -14.22
C ARG A 53 26.24 -4.53 -13.78
N ALA A 54 26.31 -3.40 -14.49
CA ALA A 54 27.16 -2.26 -14.12
C ALA A 54 26.63 -1.52 -12.89
N TRP A 55 25.32 -1.52 -12.65
CA TRP A 55 24.69 -0.95 -11.46
C TRP A 55 24.94 -1.83 -10.24
N VAL A 56 24.80 -3.15 -10.36
CA VAL A 56 25.29 -4.11 -9.35
C VAL A 56 26.79 -3.93 -9.10
N ALA A 57 27.56 -3.46 -10.08
CA ALA A 57 28.97 -3.12 -9.92
C ALA A 57 29.22 -1.69 -9.35
N LEU A 58 28.32 -0.72 -9.58
CA LEU A 58 28.41 0.67 -9.11
C LEU A 58 27.84 0.86 -7.70
N SER A 59 26.84 0.06 -7.31
CA SER A 59 26.37 -0.05 -5.92
C SER A 59 27.46 -0.62 -5.01
N ARG A 60 28.40 -1.43 -5.55
CA ARG A 60 29.62 -1.88 -4.85
C ARG A 60 30.64 -0.76 -4.62
N SER A 61 30.62 0.35 -5.37
CA SER A 61 31.64 1.40 -5.31
C SER A 61 31.17 2.71 -4.66
N ASN A 62 29.90 2.83 -4.30
CA ASN A 62 29.30 4.08 -3.81
C ASN A 62 29.15 4.11 -2.27
N THR A 63 29.87 3.24 -1.56
CA THR A 63 30.01 3.29 -0.08
C THR A 63 30.89 4.45 0.40
N ASP A 64 31.61 5.13 -0.49
CA ASP A 64 32.48 6.26 -0.14
C ASP A 64 31.91 7.60 -0.68
N ARG A 65 31.07 8.27 0.12
CA ARG A 65 30.83 9.71 -0.01
C ARG A 65 31.25 10.42 1.27
N PRO A 66 32.11 11.46 1.21
CA PRO A 66 32.47 12.24 2.39
C PRO A 66 31.38 13.28 2.67
N GLY A 67 30.61 13.05 3.75
CA GLY A 67 29.60 13.97 4.25
C GLY A 67 28.70 13.29 5.28
N ASN A 68 29.06 13.41 6.55
CA ASN A 68 28.47 12.74 7.73
C ASN A 68 28.55 11.20 7.71
N GLU A 69 29.77 10.69 7.85
CA GLU A 69 29.98 9.33 8.37
C GLU A 69 29.56 9.28 9.85
N VAL A 70 28.30 8.92 10.10
CA VAL A 70 28.04 7.96 11.17
C VAL A 70 28.01 6.62 10.44
N ALA A 71 29.18 5.97 10.39
CA ALA A 71 29.27 4.62 9.84
C ALA A 71 28.20 3.73 10.50
N GLU A 72 27.43 3.03 9.67
CA GLU A 72 26.49 2.01 10.13
C GLU A 72 27.19 1.10 11.13
N VAL A 73 26.61 0.95 12.31
CA VAL A 73 26.92 -0.19 13.16
C VAL A 73 25.70 -1.10 13.10
N PRO A 74 25.73 -2.17 12.29
CA PRO A 74 24.68 -3.17 12.29
C PRO A 74 24.38 -3.63 13.72
N LEU A 75 23.11 -3.76 14.07
CA LEU A 75 22.67 -4.44 15.29
C LEU A 75 22.82 -5.95 15.06
N THR A 76 24.05 -6.44 14.90
CA THR A 76 24.34 -7.87 14.82
C THR A 76 24.40 -8.47 16.22
N SER A 77 24.30 -9.80 16.31
CA SER A 77 24.58 -10.56 17.54
C SER A 77 25.99 -10.33 18.11
N GLU A 78 26.88 -9.69 17.34
CA GLU A 78 28.26 -9.40 17.70
C GLU A 78 28.49 -7.95 18.16
N ASN A 79 27.44 -7.11 18.21
CA ASN A 79 27.56 -5.71 18.60
C ASN A 79 27.16 -5.49 20.08
N PRO A 80 28.13 -5.29 21.01
CA PRO A 80 27.84 -5.12 22.44
C PRO A 80 27.00 -3.89 22.75
N LYS A 81 26.99 -2.85 21.88
CA LYS A 81 26.14 -1.67 22.06
C LYS A 81 24.66 -1.99 21.82
N GLY A 82 24.35 -2.77 20.78
CA GLY A 82 22.98 -3.16 20.46
C GLY A 82 22.32 -4.01 21.56
N GLY A 83 23.07 -4.97 22.11
CA GLY A 83 22.60 -5.77 23.24
C GLY A 83 22.34 -4.94 24.51
N GLN A 84 23.16 -3.91 24.77
CA GLN A 84 22.94 -2.99 25.88
C GLN A 84 21.67 -2.15 25.69
N PHE A 85 21.41 -1.62 24.50
CA PHE A 85 20.19 -0.84 24.24
C PHE A 85 18.92 -1.70 24.35
N VAL A 86 18.94 -2.92 23.83
CA VAL A 86 17.81 -3.87 23.98
C VAL A 86 17.55 -4.19 25.44
N THR A 87 18.61 -4.37 26.24
CA THR A 87 18.49 -4.62 27.69
C THR A 87 17.89 -3.42 28.40
N SER A 88 18.40 -2.20 28.12
CA SER A 88 17.87 -0.96 28.68
C SER A 88 16.41 -0.72 28.31
N PHE A 89 16.02 -1.00 27.07
CA PHE A 89 14.64 -0.88 26.62
C PHE A 89 13.71 -1.91 27.29
N THR A 90 14.17 -3.15 27.43
CA THR A 90 13.40 -4.21 28.10
C THR A 90 13.17 -3.86 29.57
N ALA A 91 14.20 -3.36 30.26
CA ALA A 91 14.08 -2.87 31.63
C ALA A 91 13.10 -1.69 31.72
N TRP A 92 13.23 -0.71 30.82
CA TRP A 92 12.32 0.43 30.75
C TRP A 92 10.85 0.00 30.53
N LEU A 93 10.58 -0.95 29.63
CA LEU A 93 9.24 -1.50 29.43
C LEU A 93 8.68 -2.14 30.71
N GLN A 94 9.50 -2.95 31.39
CA GLN A 94 9.10 -3.63 32.63
C GLN A 94 8.86 -2.65 33.79
N GLU A 95 9.70 -1.63 33.93
CA GLU A 95 9.53 -0.54 34.91
C GLU A 95 8.22 0.24 34.67
N ASN A 96 7.80 0.35 33.41
CA ASN A 96 6.53 0.96 33.04
C ASN A 96 5.34 -0.02 33.08
N GLY A 97 5.52 -1.28 33.50
CA GLY A 97 4.43 -2.23 33.74
C GLY A 97 4.17 -3.25 32.62
N ALA A 98 5.03 -3.35 31.61
CA ALA A 98 4.91 -4.37 30.58
C ALA A 98 5.28 -5.77 31.09
N ASP A 99 4.52 -6.78 30.66
CA ASP A 99 4.84 -8.19 30.84
C ASP A 99 5.53 -8.74 29.60
N LEU A 100 6.83 -9.02 29.73
CA LEU A 100 7.66 -9.56 28.66
C LEU A 100 8.17 -10.97 28.99
N ALA A 101 7.74 -11.62 30.08
CA ALA A 101 8.47 -12.80 30.56
C ALA A 101 8.53 -13.98 29.57
N ALA A 102 7.58 -14.05 28.62
CA ALA A 102 7.52 -15.09 27.59
C ALA A 102 8.04 -14.66 26.21
N VAL A 103 8.61 -13.46 26.08
CA VAL A 103 9.21 -12.97 24.85
C VAL A 103 10.52 -12.21 25.10
N ASP A 104 11.43 -12.26 24.15
CA ASP A 104 12.63 -11.42 24.10
C ASP A 104 12.68 -10.67 22.77
N ILE A 105 13.20 -9.45 22.77
CA ILE A 105 13.52 -8.72 21.54
C ILE A 105 14.99 -8.98 21.22
N ARG A 106 15.30 -9.38 19.99
CA ARG A 106 16.69 -9.64 19.55
C ARG A 106 16.85 -9.42 18.04
N PRO A 107 18.09 -9.30 17.55
CA PRO A 107 18.35 -9.27 16.11
C PRO A 107 17.76 -10.50 15.41
N CYS A 108 17.18 -10.27 14.23
CA CYS A 108 16.59 -11.34 13.42
C CYS A 108 17.67 -12.30 12.90
N ALA A 109 17.33 -13.59 12.83
CA ALA A 109 18.28 -14.63 12.42
C ALA A 109 18.61 -14.62 10.92
N GLU A 110 17.77 -14.04 10.06
CA GLU A 110 17.90 -14.05 8.59
C GLU A 110 18.80 -12.93 8.02
N GLY A 111 19.92 -12.66 8.68
CA GLY A 111 20.96 -11.73 8.20
C GLY A 111 20.87 -10.33 8.79
N SER A 112 21.96 -9.57 8.67
CA SER A 112 22.16 -8.25 9.30
C SER A 112 21.12 -7.19 8.91
N GLU A 113 20.37 -7.45 7.85
CA GLU A 113 19.38 -6.54 7.29
C GLU A 113 17.96 -6.73 7.85
N ALA A 114 17.63 -7.86 8.48
CA ALA A 114 16.27 -8.16 8.93
C ALA A 114 15.82 -7.38 10.19
N GLY A 115 16.72 -6.60 10.82
CA GLY A 115 16.40 -5.74 11.95
C GLY A 115 16.21 -6.50 13.26
N LEU A 116 15.30 -6.02 14.10
CA LEU A 116 14.94 -6.62 15.39
C LEU A 116 13.61 -7.37 15.24
N GLY A 117 13.47 -8.48 15.97
CA GLY A 117 12.25 -9.27 16.04
C GLY A 117 11.93 -9.69 17.47
N MET A 118 10.69 -10.11 17.70
CA MET A 118 10.24 -10.66 18.97
C MET A 118 10.30 -12.19 18.95
N TYR A 119 10.83 -12.82 19.99
CA TYR A 119 11.06 -14.26 20.03
C TYR A 119 10.55 -14.88 21.31
N ALA A 120 9.93 -16.05 21.21
CA ALA A 120 9.40 -16.79 22.35
C ALA A 120 10.52 -17.29 23.28
N THR A 121 10.32 -17.21 24.60
CA THR A 121 11.25 -17.76 25.59
C THR A 121 10.73 -19.07 26.18
N GLU A 122 11.53 -19.73 27.01
CA GLU A 122 11.11 -20.91 27.79
C GLU A 122 9.91 -20.64 28.71
N ALA A 123 9.59 -19.37 29.02
CA ALA A 123 8.44 -19.06 29.84
C ALA A 123 7.11 -19.32 29.11
N VAL A 124 7.10 -19.43 27.77
CA VAL A 124 5.90 -19.86 27.04
C VAL A 124 5.44 -21.22 27.54
N ASP A 125 6.35 -22.19 27.68
CA ASP A 125 6.01 -23.53 28.18
C ASP A 125 5.46 -23.48 29.60
N ARG A 126 6.01 -22.62 30.47
CA ARG A 126 5.49 -22.39 31.81
C ARG A 126 4.06 -21.82 31.79
N ARG A 127 3.75 -20.91 30.85
CA ARG A 127 2.38 -20.38 30.65
C ARG A 127 1.44 -21.40 30.01
N LEU A 128 1.99 -22.37 29.27
CA LEU A 128 1.25 -23.48 28.69
C LEU A 128 0.90 -24.57 29.72
N GLN A 129 1.75 -24.76 30.72
CA GLN A 129 1.50 -25.68 31.83
C GLN A 129 0.27 -25.21 32.64
N GLN A 130 -0.81 -25.99 32.56
CA GLN A 130 -2.05 -25.71 33.28
C GLN A 130 -2.15 -26.51 34.56
N ARG A 131 -2.59 -25.84 35.61
CA ARG A 131 -3.07 -26.48 36.84
C ARG A 131 -4.35 -27.29 36.52
N TRP A 132 -4.54 -28.42 37.20
CA TRP A 132 -5.59 -29.39 36.87
C TRP A 132 -7.01 -28.78 36.83
N TRP A 133 -7.29 -27.78 37.67
CA TRP A 133 -8.58 -27.08 37.70
C TRP A 133 -8.82 -26.16 36.48
N GLN A 134 -7.77 -25.61 35.85
CA GLN A 134 -7.91 -24.82 34.63
C GLN A 134 -8.26 -25.72 33.42
N ARG A 135 -7.79 -26.98 33.42
CA ARG A 135 -8.23 -28.00 32.45
C ARG A 135 -9.71 -28.32 32.63
N LEU A 136 -10.18 -28.41 33.87
CA LEU A 136 -11.60 -28.62 34.18
C LEU A 136 -12.47 -27.47 33.62
N TRP A 137 -12.07 -26.21 33.80
CA TRP A 137 -12.80 -25.06 33.24
C TRP A 137 -12.88 -25.05 31.72
N ARG A 138 -11.85 -25.51 30.98
CA ARG A 138 -11.97 -25.69 29.52
C ARG A 138 -13.02 -26.74 29.14
N TRP A 139 -13.11 -27.83 29.90
CA TRP A 139 -14.11 -28.87 29.65
C TRP A 139 -15.54 -28.35 29.84
N VAL A 140 -15.73 -27.36 30.72
CA VAL A 140 -17.01 -26.63 30.90
C VAL A 140 -17.14 -25.37 30.03
N GLY A 141 -16.25 -25.17 29.04
CA GLY A 141 -16.32 -24.04 28.10
C GLY A 141 -15.87 -22.68 28.64
N ARG A 142 -15.18 -22.62 29.80
CA ARG A 142 -14.78 -21.39 30.52
C ARG A 142 -13.27 -21.10 30.58
N GLY A 143 -12.46 -21.64 29.66
CA GLY A 143 -11.01 -21.39 29.63
C GLY A 143 -10.58 -20.44 28.51
N ASN A 144 -9.60 -19.56 28.76
CA ASN A 144 -9.02 -18.72 27.70
C ASN A 144 -8.34 -19.62 26.66
N PRO A 145 -8.79 -19.60 25.38
CA PRO A 145 -8.20 -20.44 24.32
C PRO A 145 -6.78 -20.00 23.94
N ASN A 146 -6.36 -18.81 24.36
CA ASN A 146 -5.07 -18.24 24.04
C ASN A 146 -4.11 -18.26 25.23
N VAL A 147 -2.82 -18.26 24.92
CA VAL A 147 -1.75 -17.92 25.86
C VAL A 147 -1.33 -16.48 25.61
N VAL A 148 -1.11 -15.72 26.70
CA VAL A 148 -0.54 -14.38 26.62
C VAL A 148 0.98 -14.52 26.50
N LEU A 149 1.56 -13.97 25.45
CA LEU A 149 2.99 -13.96 25.19
C LEU A 149 3.63 -12.71 25.78
N ALA A 150 2.99 -11.56 25.59
CA ALA A 150 3.40 -10.29 26.15
C ALA A 150 2.19 -9.41 26.45
N ALA A 151 2.33 -8.43 27.34
CA ALA A 151 1.34 -7.38 27.54
C ALA A 151 2.01 -6.02 27.73
N PHE A 152 1.45 -4.99 27.10
CA PHE A 152 1.98 -3.63 27.08
C PHE A 152 0.91 -2.67 27.62
N PRO A 153 1.23 -1.76 28.56
CA PRO A 153 0.27 -0.80 29.06
C PRO A 153 -0.22 0.14 27.96
N LEU A 154 -1.54 0.34 27.86
CA LEU A 154 -2.13 1.23 26.86
C LEU A 154 -1.69 2.70 27.05
N GLU A 155 -1.36 3.11 28.27
CA GLU A 155 -0.84 4.44 28.57
C GLU A 155 0.58 4.67 28.01
N LEU A 156 1.32 3.60 27.71
CA LEU A 156 2.64 3.67 27.10
C LEU A 156 2.57 3.76 25.56
N ALA A 157 1.38 3.53 24.97
CA ALA A 157 1.20 3.66 23.54
C ALA A 157 1.39 5.12 23.10
N VAL A 158 2.13 5.33 22.02
CA VAL A 158 2.32 6.63 21.39
C VAL A 158 1.11 6.93 20.52
N THR A 159 0.08 7.49 21.17
CA THR A 159 -1.18 7.96 20.57
C THR A 159 -1.32 9.46 20.80
N ALA A 160 -2.15 10.15 20.01
CA ALA A 160 -2.37 11.59 20.20
C ALA A 160 -2.88 11.93 21.61
N SER A 161 -3.78 11.11 22.16
CA SER A 161 -4.30 11.25 23.52
C SER A 161 -3.20 11.15 24.58
N ASN A 162 -2.38 10.09 24.53
CA ASN A 162 -1.31 9.89 25.51
C ASN A 162 -0.23 10.98 25.40
N ILE A 163 0.11 11.41 24.18
CA ILE A 163 1.06 12.52 23.96
C ILE A 163 0.52 13.82 24.59
N CYS A 164 -0.78 14.11 24.44
CA CYS A 164 -1.39 15.30 25.05
C CYS A 164 -1.43 15.23 26.59
N ALA A 165 -1.37 14.03 27.16
CA ALA A 165 -1.30 13.81 28.59
C ALA A 165 0.13 13.88 29.17
N GLU A 166 1.16 14.02 28.31
CA GLU A 166 2.55 14.14 28.77
C GLU A 166 2.75 15.38 29.65
N PRO A 167 3.41 15.27 30.82
CA PRO A 167 3.48 16.39 31.78
C PRO A 167 4.20 17.63 31.26
N GLU A 168 5.23 17.45 30.43
CA GLU A 168 6.14 18.53 30.04
C GLU A 168 5.65 19.27 28.79
N LEU A 169 5.44 18.55 27.69
CA LEU A 169 5.04 19.12 26.40
C LEU A 169 3.59 18.83 26.01
N GLY A 170 2.86 18.00 26.77
CA GLY A 170 1.49 17.60 26.46
C GLY A 170 0.52 18.77 26.28
N PRO A 171 0.53 19.83 27.13
CA PRO A 171 -0.29 21.02 26.91
C PRO A 171 -0.01 21.74 25.58
N ALA A 172 1.24 21.74 25.11
CA ALA A 172 1.61 22.34 23.84
C ALA A 172 1.08 21.52 22.65
N TYR A 173 1.26 20.19 22.69
CA TYR A 173 0.68 19.28 21.70
C TYR A 173 -0.84 19.37 21.65
N LYS A 174 -1.49 19.38 22.82
CA LYS A 174 -2.95 19.50 22.93
C LYS A 174 -3.46 20.79 22.28
N LYS A 175 -2.78 21.90 22.52
CA LYS A 175 -3.14 23.19 21.89
C LYS A 175 -3.06 23.12 20.36
N LEU A 176 -2.03 22.48 19.80
CA LEU A 176 -1.88 22.33 18.35
C LEU A 176 -3.01 21.48 17.75
N LEU A 177 -3.41 20.41 18.43
CA LEU A 177 -4.51 19.54 18.03
C LEU A 177 -5.86 20.25 18.12
N ASP A 178 -6.17 20.88 19.26
CA ASP A 178 -7.43 21.59 19.50
C ASP A 178 -7.64 22.76 18.51
N GLN A 179 -6.55 23.37 18.05
CA GLN A 179 -6.58 24.46 17.06
C GLN A 179 -6.60 23.97 15.59
N GLY A 180 -6.53 22.65 15.36
CA GLY A 180 -6.49 22.07 14.01
C GLY A 180 -5.22 22.41 13.23
N VAL A 181 -4.14 22.79 13.91
CA VAL A 181 -2.84 23.05 13.27
C VAL A 181 -2.23 21.74 12.75
N VAL A 182 -2.45 20.66 13.51
CA VAL A 182 -2.03 19.31 13.20
C VAL A 182 -3.20 18.34 13.37
N ASP A 183 -3.20 17.26 12.59
CA ASP A 183 -4.03 16.09 12.87
C ASP A 183 -3.30 15.13 13.84
N GLU A 184 -3.99 14.09 14.32
CA GLU A 184 -3.44 13.12 15.28
C GLU A 184 -2.15 12.44 14.77
N ARG A 185 -2.08 12.12 13.47
CA ARG A 185 -0.92 11.45 12.86
C ARG A 185 0.27 12.39 12.80
N GLN A 186 0.04 13.63 12.37
CA GLN A 186 1.06 14.68 12.33
C GLN A 186 1.58 14.99 13.73
N LEU A 187 0.71 14.97 14.75
CA LEU A 187 1.10 15.16 16.14
C LEU A 187 2.02 14.03 16.61
N VAL A 188 1.70 12.76 16.31
CA VAL A 188 2.61 11.63 16.61
C VAL A 188 3.95 11.78 15.89
N MET A 189 3.95 12.18 14.62
CA MET A 189 5.19 12.40 13.87
C MET A 189 6.05 13.52 14.47
N LEU A 190 5.45 14.66 14.85
CA LEU A 190 6.16 15.74 15.53
C LEU A 190 6.75 15.29 16.86
N PHE A 191 5.97 14.54 17.64
CA PHE A 191 6.41 13.97 18.90
C PHE A 191 7.63 13.07 18.73
N LEU A 192 7.64 12.18 17.73
CA LEU A 192 8.78 11.33 17.42
C LEU A 192 10.05 12.14 17.11
N ILE A 193 9.93 13.23 16.32
CA ILE A 193 11.06 14.10 15.99
C ILE A 193 11.60 14.78 17.25
N VAL A 194 10.71 15.38 18.04
CA VAL A 194 11.08 16.11 19.26
C VAL A 194 11.78 15.19 20.24
N GLU A 195 11.19 14.04 20.56
CA GLU A 195 11.75 13.10 21.53
C GLU A 195 13.06 12.45 21.02
N ARG A 196 13.22 12.24 19.71
CA ARG A 196 14.50 11.81 19.12
C ARG A 196 15.58 12.86 19.30
N ILE A 197 15.29 14.13 19.01
CA ILE A 197 16.26 15.24 19.12
C ILE A 197 16.63 15.52 20.58
N ARG A 198 15.69 15.33 21.51
CA ARG A 198 15.96 15.43 22.96
C ARG A 198 16.96 14.37 23.46
N GLY A 199 17.15 13.28 22.71
CA GLY A 199 18.13 12.24 23.02
C GLY A 199 17.95 11.70 24.44
N ALA A 200 19.05 11.57 25.20
CA ALA A 200 19.03 11.01 26.55
C ALA A 200 18.18 11.79 27.58
N ALA A 201 17.75 13.03 27.27
CA ALA A 201 16.81 13.76 28.11
C ALA A 201 15.34 13.30 27.91
N SER A 202 15.06 12.55 26.84
CA SER A 202 13.75 11.96 26.58
C SER A 202 13.55 10.68 27.40
N LYS A 203 12.38 10.55 28.04
CA LYS A 203 11.98 9.27 28.66
C LYS A 203 11.79 8.14 27.66
N TRP A 204 11.60 8.48 26.38
CA TRP A 204 11.38 7.54 25.27
C TRP A 204 12.69 7.14 24.59
N HIS A 205 13.82 7.71 25.01
CA HIS A 205 15.13 7.43 24.44
C HIS A 205 15.46 5.93 24.33
N PRO A 206 15.20 5.07 25.34
CA PRO A 206 15.49 3.64 25.22
C PRO A 206 14.75 2.95 24.06
N TRP A 207 13.53 3.41 23.74
CA TRP A 207 12.74 2.89 22.62
C TRP A 207 13.20 3.49 21.29
N ILE A 208 13.35 4.82 21.23
CA ILE A 208 13.70 5.53 19.99
C ILE A 208 15.07 5.11 19.45
N GLU A 209 16.05 4.83 20.31
CA GLU A 209 17.38 4.35 19.90
C GLU A 209 17.33 2.99 19.18
N LEU A 210 16.31 2.17 19.45
CA LEU A 210 16.12 0.88 18.79
C LEU A 210 15.34 0.98 17.47
N LEU A 211 14.75 2.14 17.17
CA LEU A 211 14.05 2.34 15.91
C LEU A 211 15.03 2.42 14.74
N PRO A 212 14.65 1.95 13.53
CA PRO A 212 15.50 2.07 12.35
C PRO A 212 15.86 3.51 12.06
N GLN A 213 17.15 3.77 11.81
CA GLN A 213 17.64 5.10 11.41
C GLN A 213 17.39 5.35 9.91
N GLN A 214 17.34 4.29 9.12
CA GLN A 214 17.07 4.30 7.68
C GLN A 214 15.95 3.29 7.37
N PHE A 215 15.19 3.57 6.31
CA PHE A 215 14.10 2.71 5.86
C PHE A 215 14.31 2.30 4.42
N ARG A 216 13.89 1.08 4.10
CA ARG A 216 13.91 0.53 2.74
C ARG A 216 12.68 0.92 1.90
N SER A 217 11.82 1.77 2.45
CA SER A 217 10.67 2.30 1.71
C SER A 217 11.15 3.16 0.53
N PRO A 218 10.48 3.09 -0.63
CA PRO A 218 10.72 4.02 -1.75
C PRO A 218 10.63 5.51 -1.36
N LEU A 219 9.95 5.85 -0.27
CA LEU A 219 9.92 7.20 0.28
C LEU A 219 11.30 7.69 0.71
N CYS A 220 12.25 6.81 1.04
CA CYS A 220 13.61 7.14 1.43
C CYS A 220 14.63 7.06 0.27
N PHE A 221 14.22 6.59 -0.91
CA PHE A 221 15.13 6.39 -2.04
C PHE A 221 15.68 7.69 -2.64
N GLY A 222 16.92 7.64 -3.07
CA GLY A 222 17.49 8.62 -3.99
C GLY A 222 16.86 8.52 -5.40
N SER A 223 17.17 9.49 -6.26
CA SER A 223 16.62 9.52 -7.63
C SER A 223 16.99 8.27 -8.43
N LEU A 224 18.21 7.75 -8.27
CA LEU A 224 18.68 6.57 -9.01
C LEU A 224 17.97 5.29 -8.56
N GLU A 225 17.81 5.09 -7.25
CA GLU A 225 17.10 3.93 -6.71
C GLU A 225 15.61 3.94 -7.10
N LEU A 226 15.00 5.13 -7.17
CA LEU A 226 13.61 5.26 -7.58
C LEU A 226 13.39 4.88 -9.06
N GLU A 227 14.40 5.01 -9.92
CA GLU A 227 14.31 4.57 -11.32
C GLU A 227 14.16 3.04 -11.44
N GLU A 228 14.52 2.26 -10.41
CA GLU A 228 14.26 0.80 -10.39
C GLU A 228 12.75 0.46 -10.40
N LEU A 229 11.90 1.45 -10.11
CA LEU A 229 10.44 1.33 -10.11
C LEU A 229 9.79 2.01 -11.32
N LYS A 230 10.56 2.56 -12.26
CA LYS A 230 10.03 3.36 -13.37
C LYS A 230 8.92 2.65 -14.15
N GLY A 231 7.88 3.39 -14.50
CA GLY A 231 6.69 2.88 -15.20
C GLY A 231 5.67 2.14 -14.31
N THR A 232 6.05 1.76 -13.09
CA THR A 232 5.11 1.16 -12.14
C THR A 232 4.21 2.22 -11.47
N SER A 233 3.10 1.77 -10.91
CA SER A 233 2.18 2.63 -10.15
C SER A 233 2.87 3.22 -8.91
N LEU A 234 3.70 2.42 -8.22
CA LEU A 234 4.47 2.81 -7.05
C LEU A 234 5.48 3.93 -7.33
N HIS A 235 6.13 3.96 -8.50
CA HIS A 235 7.03 5.06 -8.86
C HIS A 235 6.32 6.43 -8.86
N TYR A 236 5.18 6.51 -9.55
CA TYR A 236 4.39 7.74 -9.60
C TYR A 236 3.80 8.10 -8.23
N ALA A 237 3.30 7.10 -7.48
CA ALA A 237 2.74 7.29 -6.15
C ALA A 237 3.80 7.82 -5.17
N THR A 238 5.00 7.24 -5.17
CA THR A 238 6.14 7.66 -4.34
C THR A 238 6.54 9.09 -4.64
N ALA A 239 6.69 9.46 -5.92
CA ALA A 239 7.06 10.82 -6.32
C ALA A 239 5.99 11.86 -5.93
N ALA A 240 4.70 11.51 -6.04
CA ALA A 240 3.61 12.37 -5.58
C ALA A 240 3.60 12.51 -4.05
N ARG A 241 3.79 11.39 -3.32
CA ARG A 241 3.82 11.37 -1.86
C ARG A 241 4.99 12.16 -1.30
N LYS A 242 6.20 12.05 -1.88
CA LYS A 242 7.36 12.87 -1.50
C LYS A 242 7.07 14.37 -1.64
N ARG A 243 6.45 14.79 -2.75
CA ARG A 243 6.03 16.18 -2.96
C ARG A 243 5.00 16.65 -1.93
N GLN A 244 4.03 15.81 -1.61
CA GLN A 244 3.03 16.10 -0.57
C GLN A 244 3.70 16.27 0.80
N LEU A 245 4.58 15.34 1.20
CA LEU A 245 5.29 15.40 2.47
C LEU A 245 6.19 16.65 2.57
N ALA A 246 6.89 17.01 1.49
CA ALA A 246 7.67 18.25 1.45
C ALA A 246 6.78 19.49 1.61
N GLY A 247 5.58 19.49 1.02
CA GLY A 247 4.58 20.53 1.21
C GLY A 247 4.09 20.62 2.67
N SER A 248 3.80 19.48 3.30
CA SER A 248 3.44 19.43 4.72
C SER A 248 4.56 19.93 5.62
N TRP A 249 5.81 19.55 5.35
CA TRP A 249 6.97 19.95 6.15
C TRP A 249 7.19 21.45 6.17
N LYS A 250 6.92 22.17 5.08
CA LYS A 250 6.98 23.64 5.06
C LYS A 250 6.10 24.28 6.14
N ARG A 251 4.99 23.63 6.52
CA ARG A 251 4.09 24.09 7.59
C ARG A 251 4.48 23.53 8.96
N LEU A 252 4.89 22.26 9.01
CA LEU A 252 5.16 21.55 10.27
C LEU A 252 6.56 21.82 10.85
N GLY A 253 7.56 22.11 10.03
CA GLY A 253 8.93 22.40 10.48
C GLY A 253 9.01 23.55 11.51
N PRO A 254 8.38 24.71 11.24
CA PRO A 254 8.31 25.80 12.23
C PRO A 254 7.60 25.39 13.54
N VAL A 255 6.57 24.57 13.46
CA VAL A 255 5.85 24.06 14.66
C VAL A 255 6.76 23.13 15.46
N CYS A 256 7.50 22.25 14.78
CA CYS A 256 8.49 21.37 15.40
C CYS A 256 9.57 22.16 16.13
N ASN A 257 10.08 23.23 15.51
CA ASN A 257 11.05 24.14 16.13
C ASN A 257 10.51 24.77 17.42
N GLN A 258 9.26 25.25 17.42
CA GLN A 258 8.64 25.83 18.62
C GLN A 258 8.52 24.80 19.76
N LEU A 259 8.22 23.54 19.44
CA LEU A 259 8.16 22.46 20.43
C LEU A 259 9.56 22.15 21.00
N LEU A 260 10.59 22.12 20.16
CA LEU A 260 11.98 21.94 20.59
C LEU A 260 12.47 23.09 21.48
N GLU A 261 12.12 24.33 21.15
CA GLU A 261 12.42 25.50 21.98
C GLU A 261 11.78 25.38 23.37
N GLN A 262 10.52 24.95 23.45
CA GLN A 262 9.80 24.70 24.71
C GLN A 262 10.40 23.54 25.50
N ALA A 263 10.96 22.54 24.82
CA ALA A 263 11.70 21.42 25.40
C ALA A 263 13.12 21.79 25.85
N GLY A 264 13.55 23.05 25.67
CA GLY A 264 14.89 23.52 26.03
C GLY A 264 16.00 23.10 25.05
N VAL A 265 15.66 22.65 23.83
CA VAL A 265 16.61 22.20 22.81
C VAL A 265 16.68 23.21 21.66
N GLN A 266 17.49 24.27 21.84
CA GLN A 266 17.57 25.39 20.88
C GLN A 266 18.67 25.23 19.82
N ALA A 267 19.65 24.35 20.06
CA ALA A 267 20.85 24.25 19.21
C ALA A 267 20.65 23.38 17.95
N LEU A 268 19.61 22.56 17.90
CA LEU A 268 19.36 21.59 16.83
C LEU A 268 18.10 21.99 16.05
N GLN A 269 18.22 22.07 14.73
CA GLN A 269 17.12 22.39 13.83
C GLN A 269 16.64 21.09 13.15
N PRO A 270 15.33 20.76 13.23
CA PRO A 270 14.79 19.59 12.59
C PRO A 270 14.78 19.78 11.08
N THR A 271 14.99 18.70 10.36
CA THR A 271 15.11 18.66 8.90
C THR A 271 13.93 17.94 8.26
N PHE A 272 13.85 18.02 6.93
CA PHE A 272 12.87 17.22 6.19
C PHE A 272 13.14 15.71 6.34
N ASP A 273 14.40 15.32 6.51
CA ASP A 273 14.78 13.92 6.70
C ASP A 273 14.30 13.40 8.06
N ASP A 274 14.29 14.24 9.10
CA ASP A 274 13.69 13.89 10.40
C ASP A 274 12.17 13.65 10.27
N PHE A 275 11.50 14.47 9.47
CA PHE A 275 10.07 14.28 9.19
C PHE A 275 9.79 13.04 8.35
N LEU A 276 10.64 12.76 7.37
CA LEU A 276 10.54 11.56 6.55
C LEU A 276 10.80 10.29 7.38
N TRP A 277 11.75 10.35 8.30
CA TRP A 277 12.00 9.31 9.30
C TRP A 277 10.77 9.10 10.18
N ALA A 278 10.22 10.15 10.79
CA ALA A 278 9.06 10.04 11.67
C ALA A 278 7.80 9.54 10.92
N ASN A 279 7.59 9.97 9.68
CA ASN A 279 6.56 9.43 8.82
C ASN A 279 6.78 7.92 8.58
N SER A 280 8.01 7.50 8.30
CA SER A 280 8.33 6.10 8.04
C SER A 280 8.18 5.23 9.29
N VAL A 281 8.60 5.71 10.47
CA VAL A 281 8.33 5.08 11.77
C VAL A 281 6.83 4.91 11.96
N PHE A 282 6.06 5.99 11.83
CA PHE A 282 4.60 5.95 12.03
C PHE A 282 3.92 4.93 11.11
N TRP A 283 4.13 5.03 9.80
CA TRP A 283 3.41 4.18 8.84
C TRP A 283 3.86 2.71 8.83
N SER A 284 5.07 2.42 9.31
CA SER A 284 5.56 1.04 9.41
C SER A 284 5.16 0.34 10.71
N ARG A 285 4.81 1.09 11.77
CA ARG A 285 4.65 0.57 13.14
C ARG A 285 3.32 0.90 13.82
N ALA A 286 2.58 1.90 13.35
CA ALA A 286 1.31 2.27 13.96
C ALA A 286 0.25 1.18 13.73
N GLN A 287 -0.58 0.98 14.74
CA GLN A 287 -1.71 0.06 14.73
C GLN A 287 -2.97 0.82 15.09
N THR A 288 -4.10 0.41 14.51
CA THR A 288 -5.43 0.87 14.91
C THR A 288 -5.98 -0.10 15.95
N PHE A 289 -6.22 0.38 17.17
CA PHE A 289 -6.72 -0.45 18.28
C PHE A 289 -7.75 0.31 19.12
N PRO A 290 -8.65 -0.39 19.83
CA PRO A 290 -9.58 0.28 20.73
C PRO A 290 -8.84 0.73 22.00
N SER A 291 -9.18 1.90 22.51
CA SER A 291 -8.64 2.45 23.76
C SER A 291 -9.80 2.87 24.68
N PRO A 292 -9.71 2.63 26.01
CA PRO A 292 -10.74 3.08 26.95
C PRO A 292 -10.87 4.61 26.97
N ILE A 293 -12.11 5.09 27.01
CA ILE A 293 -12.40 6.51 27.18
C ILE A 293 -12.46 6.81 28.68
N ALA A 294 -11.53 7.64 29.17
CA ALA A 294 -11.50 8.05 30.57
C ALA A 294 -12.80 8.77 30.96
N GLY A 295 -13.50 8.26 31.98
CA GLY A 295 -14.72 8.87 32.52
C GLY A 295 -16.00 8.63 31.71
N ALA A 296 -15.98 7.81 30.66
CA ALA A 296 -17.18 7.48 29.89
C ALA A 296 -18.15 6.59 30.72
N PRO A 297 -19.45 6.97 30.85
CA PRO A 297 -20.44 6.13 31.49
C PRO A 297 -20.53 4.76 30.80
N GLY A 298 -20.33 3.68 31.55
CA GLY A 298 -20.40 2.31 31.02
C GLY A 298 -19.10 1.77 30.38
N GLY A 299 -17.98 2.50 30.47
CA GLY A 299 -16.69 1.99 30.01
C GLY A 299 -16.56 1.92 28.49
N GLY A 300 -16.93 3.01 27.81
CA GLY A 300 -16.77 3.13 26.36
C GLY A 300 -15.32 3.00 25.91
N VAL A 301 -15.13 2.48 24.69
CA VAL A 301 -13.85 2.46 23.99
C VAL A 301 -13.96 3.32 22.73
N GLU A 302 -12.89 4.03 22.40
CA GLU A 302 -12.74 4.71 21.11
C GLU A 302 -11.68 4.01 20.27
N VAL A 303 -11.83 4.05 18.95
CA VAL A 303 -10.81 3.53 18.05
C VAL A 303 -9.72 4.58 17.92
N THR A 304 -8.50 4.24 18.31
CA THR A 304 -7.33 5.11 18.19
C THR A 304 -6.27 4.49 17.29
N GLU A 305 -5.37 5.31 16.76
CA GLU A 305 -4.23 4.88 15.96
C GLU A 305 -2.95 5.39 16.63
N GLY A 306 -1.98 4.50 16.80
CA GLY A 306 -0.72 4.85 17.44
C GLY A 306 0.26 3.69 17.46
N ILE A 307 1.45 3.94 18.00
CA ILE A 307 2.50 2.92 18.09
C ILE A 307 2.51 2.36 19.51
N VAL A 308 2.66 1.05 19.65
CA VAL A 308 2.78 0.40 20.96
C VAL A 308 4.23 -0.06 21.12
N PRO A 309 5.07 0.67 21.90
CA PRO A 309 6.46 0.29 22.11
C PRO A 309 6.57 -1.15 22.61
N GLY A 310 7.37 -1.95 21.92
CA GLY A 310 7.57 -3.37 22.21
C GLY A 310 6.74 -4.26 21.27
N LEU A 311 5.43 -4.02 21.16
CA LEU A 311 4.58 -4.74 20.20
C LEU A 311 5.00 -4.46 18.75
N ASP A 312 5.47 -3.24 18.49
CA ASP A 312 5.95 -2.78 17.17
C ASP A 312 7.22 -3.50 16.66
N PHE A 313 7.82 -4.39 17.46
CA PHE A 313 8.90 -5.28 17.04
C PHE A 313 8.42 -6.65 16.55
N CYS A 314 7.11 -6.91 16.51
CA CYS A 314 6.58 -8.10 15.85
C CYS A 314 6.66 -7.94 14.33
N ASN A 315 7.44 -8.77 13.66
CA ASN A 315 7.53 -8.79 12.20
C ASN A 315 6.29 -9.42 11.57
N HIS A 316 6.11 -9.15 10.27
CA HIS A 316 5.06 -9.78 9.48
C HIS A 316 5.36 -11.26 9.25
N GLY A 317 4.36 -12.12 9.40
CA GLY A 317 4.42 -13.50 8.92
C GLY A 317 3.12 -13.86 8.18
N PRO A 318 3.20 -14.46 6.98
CA PRO A 318 2.01 -14.80 6.19
C PRO A 318 1.09 -15.81 6.88
N ASP A 319 1.66 -16.70 7.71
CA ASP A 319 0.93 -17.70 8.50
C ASP A 319 0.93 -17.36 10.01
N ALA A 320 1.00 -16.06 10.33
CA ALA A 320 1.07 -15.63 11.72
C ALA A 320 -0.17 -16.04 12.51
N VAL A 321 0.05 -16.90 13.52
CA VAL A 321 -1.00 -17.31 14.46
C VAL A 321 -1.14 -16.37 15.65
N SER A 322 -0.14 -15.52 15.88
CA SER A 322 -0.16 -14.55 16.97
C SER A 322 -0.87 -13.28 16.53
N ARG A 323 -1.58 -12.66 17.47
CA ARG A 323 -2.30 -11.40 17.27
C ARG A 323 -2.30 -10.60 18.56
N TRP A 324 -2.50 -9.30 18.46
CA TRP A 324 -2.72 -8.48 19.64
C TRP A 324 -4.22 -8.41 19.99
N THR A 325 -4.53 -8.14 21.26
CA THR A 325 -5.89 -7.89 21.74
C THR A 325 -5.88 -7.06 23.02
N ILE A 326 -6.84 -6.17 23.17
CA ILE A 326 -7.08 -5.47 24.45
C ILE A 326 -8.04 -6.25 25.36
N TRP A 327 -8.86 -7.13 24.77
CA TRP A 327 -9.91 -7.85 25.48
C TRP A 327 -9.35 -9.16 26.02
N GLY A 328 -9.41 -9.34 27.34
CA GLY A 328 -8.78 -10.48 28.01
C GLY A 328 -7.26 -10.36 28.14
N ALA A 329 -6.70 -9.17 27.89
CA ALA A 329 -5.35 -8.83 28.30
C ALA A 329 -5.24 -8.92 29.85
N PRO A 330 -4.12 -9.40 30.41
CA PRO A 330 -3.87 -9.29 31.84
C PRO A 330 -3.93 -7.82 32.23
N SER A 331 -4.55 -7.48 33.36
CA SER A 331 -4.51 -6.10 33.85
C SER A 331 -3.29 -5.90 34.76
N SER A 332 -2.40 -5.00 34.36
CA SER A 332 -1.29 -4.50 35.18
C SER A 332 -1.77 -3.68 36.38
N LYS A 333 -3.00 -3.13 36.32
CA LYS A 333 -3.59 -2.22 37.35
C LYS A 333 -4.70 -2.86 38.21
N GLY A 334 -4.79 -4.19 38.27
CA GLY A 334 -5.71 -4.91 39.15
C GLY A 334 -7.09 -5.18 38.52
N ALA A 335 -8.12 -5.46 39.35
CA ALA A 335 -9.45 -5.86 38.87
C ALA A 335 -10.27 -4.65 38.35
N SER A 336 -9.81 -3.99 37.30
CA SER A 336 -10.61 -3.05 36.50
C SER A 336 -11.41 -3.81 35.44
N THR A 337 -12.62 -3.34 35.13
CA THR A 337 -13.43 -3.87 34.01
C THR A 337 -12.98 -3.33 32.66
N LEU A 338 -12.20 -2.26 32.64
CA LEU A 338 -11.68 -1.63 31.43
C LEU A 338 -10.30 -2.20 31.06
N PRO A 339 -10.03 -2.48 29.77
CA PRO A 339 -8.69 -2.85 29.31
C PRO A 339 -7.64 -1.83 29.74
N SER A 340 -6.60 -2.26 30.44
CA SER A 340 -5.44 -1.42 30.78
C SER A 340 -4.24 -1.68 29.88
N ASP A 341 -4.22 -2.83 29.22
CA ASP A 341 -3.07 -3.33 28.49
C ASP A 341 -3.51 -3.88 27.13
N ILE A 342 -2.61 -3.82 26.16
CA ILE A 342 -2.68 -4.55 24.90
C ILE A 342 -1.80 -5.79 25.00
N ALA A 343 -2.40 -6.97 24.84
CA ALA A 343 -1.74 -8.25 24.97
C ALA A 343 -1.45 -8.88 23.61
N LEU A 344 -0.21 -9.32 23.40
CA LEU A 344 0.15 -10.24 22.34
C LEU A 344 -0.23 -11.65 22.76
N VAL A 345 -1.04 -12.32 21.96
CA VAL A 345 -1.60 -13.64 22.28
C VAL A 345 -1.45 -14.60 21.12
N ALA A 346 -1.34 -15.89 21.44
CA ALA A 346 -1.37 -16.97 20.46
C ALA A 346 -2.35 -18.08 20.91
N PRO A 347 -2.99 -18.81 19.99
CA PRO A 347 -3.76 -20.00 20.33
C PRO A 347 -2.89 -21.00 21.09
N ARG A 348 -3.37 -21.55 22.21
CA ARG A 348 -2.56 -22.48 23.01
C ARG A 348 -2.12 -23.74 22.25
N SER A 349 -2.88 -24.15 21.23
CA SER A 349 -2.54 -25.29 20.36
C SER A 349 -1.43 -24.99 19.36
N HIS A 350 -1.17 -23.71 19.09
CA HIS A 350 -0.19 -23.23 18.10
C HIS A 350 0.74 -22.18 18.72
N ALA A 351 0.98 -22.27 20.02
CA ALA A 351 1.88 -21.34 20.69
C ALA A 351 3.30 -21.49 20.13
N PRO A 352 4.04 -20.38 19.93
CA PRO A 352 5.39 -20.41 19.42
C PRO A 352 6.31 -21.18 20.38
N LYS A 353 7.21 -22.00 19.83
CA LYS A 353 8.19 -22.74 20.63
C LYS A 353 9.27 -21.79 21.15
N PRO A 354 9.93 -22.08 22.29
CA PRO A 354 11.09 -21.32 22.72
C PRO A 354 12.13 -21.18 21.60
N GLY A 355 12.60 -19.95 21.37
CA GLY A 355 13.50 -19.59 20.29
C GLY A 355 12.84 -19.30 18.94
N GLN A 356 11.55 -19.57 18.76
CA GLN A 356 10.80 -19.23 17.53
C GLN A 356 10.42 -17.74 17.53
N GLU A 357 10.50 -17.12 16.36
CA GLU A 357 10.01 -15.75 16.17
C GLU A 357 8.49 -15.68 16.33
N VAL A 358 8.04 -14.65 17.03
CA VAL A 358 6.63 -14.32 17.21
C VAL A 358 6.27 -13.25 16.17
N THR A 359 5.70 -13.71 15.06
CA THR A 359 5.19 -12.85 14.00
C THR A 359 3.71 -12.55 14.17
N ILE A 360 3.27 -11.42 13.61
CA ILE A 360 1.86 -11.05 13.48
C ILE A 360 1.51 -10.88 12.01
N ASP A 361 0.22 -10.96 11.69
CA ASP A 361 -0.24 -10.58 10.36
C ASP A 361 -0.40 -9.05 10.30
N TYR A 362 0.17 -8.44 9.25
CA TYR A 362 0.01 -7.01 8.99
C TYR A 362 -1.29 -6.74 8.23
N GLY A 363 -2.04 -7.78 7.86
CA GLY A 363 -3.26 -7.76 7.09
C GLY A 363 -3.01 -7.91 5.59
N ASP A 364 -4.10 -8.08 4.86
CA ASP A 364 -4.22 -8.29 3.42
C ASP A 364 -3.69 -7.13 2.55
N LYS A 365 -2.41 -6.80 2.67
CA LYS A 365 -1.73 -5.72 1.95
C LYS A 365 -1.08 -6.25 0.68
N SER A 366 -1.22 -5.50 -0.40
CA SER A 366 -0.45 -5.74 -1.64
C SER A 366 1.04 -5.48 -1.42
N ASN A 367 1.92 -6.02 -2.28
CA ASN A 367 3.34 -5.66 -2.29
C ASN A 367 3.56 -4.16 -2.57
N GLU A 368 2.64 -3.47 -3.26
CA GLU A 368 2.71 -2.01 -3.39
C GLU A 368 2.61 -1.32 -2.02
N GLU A 369 1.65 -1.75 -1.20
CA GLU A 369 1.43 -1.22 0.15
C GLU A 369 2.51 -1.67 1.13
N LEU A 370 2.88 -2.96 1.12
CA LEU A 370 3.97 -3.49 1.95
C LEU A 370 5.28 -2.78 1.66
N PHE A 371 5.60 -2.56 0.39
CA PHE A 371 6.87 -1.93 0.04
C PHE A 371 6.88 -0.44 0.36
N LEU A 372 5.78 0.27 0.06
CA LEU A 372 5.67 1.70 0.35
C LEU A 372 5.72 1.99 1.86
N LEU A 373 5.04 1.19 2.68
CA LEU A 373 4.86 1.46 4.11
C LEU A 373 5.93 0.78 4.98
N HIS A 374 6.29 -0.47 4.67
CA HIS A 374 7.17 -1.30 5.51
C HIS A 374 8.54 -1.57 4.89
N GLY A 375 8.73 -1.31 3.60
CA GLY A 375 10.05 -1.43 2.95
C GLY A 375 10.44 -2.86 2.56
N PHE A 376 9.48 -3.77 2.41
CA PHE A 376 9.72 -5.14 1.93
C PHE A 376 8.60 -5.61 0.98
N THR A 377 8.86 -6.69 0.25
CA THR A 377 7.89 -7.39 -0.60
C THR A 377 7.92 -8.88 -0.28
N LEU A 378 6.79 -9.56 -0.49
CA LEU A 378 6.72 -11.01 -0.50
C LEU A 378 6.95 -11.53 -1.91
N ASP A 379 7.76 -12.58 -2.07
CA ASP A 379 8.04 -13.21 -3.38
C ASP A 379 6.76 -13.65 -4.09
N TYR A 380 5.82 -14.17 -3.31
CA TYR A 380 4.46 -14.43 -3.75
C TYR A 380 3.48 -13.84 -2.73
N ASN A 381 2.62 -12.94 -3.21
CA ASN A 381 1.58 -12.30 -2.41
C ASN A 381 0.21 -12.50 -3.09
N PRO A 382 -0.73 -13.24 -2.48
CA PRO A 382 -2.07 -13.45 -3.06
C PRO A 382 -2.91 -12.15 -3.05
N HIS A 383 -2.53 -11.16 -2.25
CA HIS A 383 -3.18 -9.85 -2.15
C HIS A 383 -2.60 -8.81 -3.12
N ASP A 384 -1.69 -9.21 -4.02
CA ASP A 384 -1.15 -8.28 -5.02
C ASP A 384 -2.22 -7.80 -5.98
N VAL A 385 -2.14 -6.52 -6.35
CA VAL A 385 -3.07 -5.86 -7.26
C VAL A 385 -2.30 -5.09 -8.32
N LEU A 386 -2.70 -5.24 -9.57
CA LEU A 386 -2.31 -4.32 -10.63
C LEU A 386 -3.31 -3.17 -10.70
N MET A 387 -2.85 -1.94 -10.46
CA MET A 387 -3.66 -0.74 -10.67
C MET A 387 -3.41 -0.17 -12.07
N VAL A 388 -4.48 0.00 -12.84
CA VAL A 388 -4.47 0.60 -14.19
C VAL A 388 -5.28 1.89 -14.15
N ARG A 389 -4.67 3.02 -14.52
CA ARG A 389 -5.36 4.32 -14.56
C ARG A 389 -6.13 4.48 -15.86
N CYS A 390 -7.34 4.98 -15.77
CA CYS A 390 -8.02 5.53 -16.94
C CYS A 390 -7.37 6.88 -17.28
N PRO A 391 -6.95 7.12 -18.53
CA PRO A 391 -6.29 8.35 -18.92
C PRO A 391 -7.26 9.52 -18.79
N LEU A 392 -6.91 10.50 -17.97
CA LEU A 392 -7.66 11.75 -17.82
C LEU A 392 -6.75 12.92 -18.16
N PRO A 393 -7.18 13.83 -19.06
CA PRO A 393 -6.50 15.11 -19.23
C PRO A 393 -6.65 15.95 -17.93
N PRO A 394 -5.90 17.06 -17.83
CA PRO A 394 -6.11 18.05 -16.78
C PRO A 394 -7.59 18.47 -16.68
N SER A 395 -8.07 18.71 -15.45
CA SER A 395 -9.49 18.95 -15.17
C SER A 395 -10.08 20.17 -15.88
N ASP A 396 -9.26 21.15 -16.23
CA ASP A 396 -9.64 22.34 -17.01
C ASP A 396 -9.91 22.02 -18.50
N GLN A 397 -9.58 20.82 -18.96
CA GLN A 397 -9.78 20.34 -20.33
C GLN A 397 -10.93 19.33 -20.45
N TRP A 398 -11.68 19.10 -19.37
CA TRP A 398 -12.77 18.13 -19.39
C TRP A 398 -13.96 18.68 -20.19
N ASP A 399 -14.45 17.89 -21.14
CA ASP A 399 -15.74 18.16 -21.76
C ASP A 399 -16.89 17.69 -20.85
N ARG A 400 -18.13 18.06 -21.19
CA ARG A 400 -19.32 17.70 -20.39
C ARG A 400 -19.49 16.19 -20.26
N THR A 401 -19.10 15.42 -21.27
CA THR A 401 -19.25 13.96 -21.26
C THR A 401 -18.27 13.34 -20.28
N LEU A 402 -17.00 13.72 -20.33
CA LEU A 402 -15.98 13.23 -19.42
C LEU A 402 -16.27 13.64 -17.97
N GLN A 403 -16.75 14.87 -17.77
CA GLN A 403 -17.19 15.33 -16.46
C GLN A 403 -18.32 14.43 -15.93
N ALA A 404 -19.38 14.20 -16.71
CA ALA A 404 -20.49 13.34 -16.33
C ALA A 404 -20.06 11.88 -16.04
N ARG A 405 -19.05 11.35 -16.77
CA ARG A 405 -18.48 10.03 -16.50
C ARG A 405 -17.79 9.97 -15.13
N VAL A 406 -16.99 10.98 -14.81
CA VAL A 406 -16.30 11.05 -13.51
C VAL A 406 -17.31 11.25 -12.37
N GLU A 407 -18.33 12.08 -12.57
CA GLU A 407 -19.43 12.28 -11.61
C GLU A 407 -20.17 10.95 -11.35
N LEU A 408 -20.52 10.21 -12.40
CA LEU A 408 -21.17 8.89 -12.26
C LEU A 408 -20.31 7.92 -11.46
N LEU A 409 -19.00 7.90 -11.69
CA LEU A 409 -18.09 7.06 -10.90
C LEU A 409 -18.08 7.48 -9.43
N GLN A 410 -18.03 8.78 -9.15
CA GLN A 410 -18.05 9.30 -7.78
C GLN A 410 -19.34 8.94 -7.05
N GLU A 411 -20.51 9.06 -7.69
CA GLU A 411 -21.80 8.64 -7.13
C GLU A 411 -21.83 7.16 -6.79
N LYS A 412 -21.16 6.32 -7.59
CA LYS A 412 -21.00 4.88 -7.34
C LYS A 412 -19.88 4.54 -6.35
N GLY A 413 -19.21 5.54 -5.77
CA GLY A 413 -18.07 5.33 -4.87
C GLY A 413 -16.82 4.76 -5.56
N LEU A 414 -16.74 4.91 -6.88
CA LEU A 414 -15.66 4.42 -7.74
C LEU A 414 -14.70 5.55 -8.12
N THR A 415 -13.52 5.15 -8.60
CA THR A 415 -12.50 6.05 -9.12
C THR A 415 -12.18 5.67 -10.57
N PRO A 416 -11.57 6.59 -11.36
CA PRO A 416 -11.11 6.31 -12.72
C PRO A 416 -9.84 5.44 -12.74
N GLN A 417 -9.88 4.33 -11.99
CA GLN A 417 -8.82 3.36 -11.81
C GLN A 417 -9.43 1.96 -11.80
N LEU A 418 -8.72 1.01 -12.39
CA LEU A 418 -9.06 -0.41 -12.35
C LEU A 418 -8.10 -1.10 -11.39
N PHE A 419 -8.66 -1.89 -10.48
CA PHE A 419 -7.90 -2.72 -9.55
C PHE A 419 -8.07 -4.18 -9.97
N LEU A 420 -6.96 -4.78 -10.41
CA LEU A 420 -6.92 -6.12 -10.99
C LEU A 420 -6.12 -7.05 -10.07
N PRO A 421 -6.78 -7.74 -9.12
CA PRO A 421 -6.11 -8.51 -8.07
C PRO A 421 -5.57 -9.87 -8.57
N THR A 422 -4.54 -10.37 -7.91
CA THR A 422 -3.99 -11.71 -8.10
C THR A 422 -5.05 -12.78 -7.86
N SER A 423 -5.83 -12.65 -6.80
CA SER A 423 -6.85 -13.62 -6.41
C SER A 423 -7.91 -13.90 -7.51
N ALA A 424 -8.24 -12.92 -8.35
CA ALA A 424 -9.17 -13.11 -9.46
C ALA A 424 -8.57 -13.97 -10.60
N ILE A 425 -7.25 -14.01 -10.74
CA ILE A 425 -6.56 -14.94 -11.64
C ILE A 425 -6.58 -16.35 -11.04
N GLU A 426 -6.37 -16.47 -9.73
CA GLU A 426 -6.22 -17.77 -9.05
C GLU A 426 -7.54 -18.54 -8.88
N GLN A 427 -8.65 -17.82 -8.66
CA GLN A 427 -10.00 -18.41 -8.59
C GLN A 427 -10.34 -19.28 -9.80
N THR A 428 -9.71 -19.02 -10.95
CA THR A 428 -9.95 -19.78 -12.18
C THR A 428 -9.29 -21.16 -12.21
N GLY A 429 -8.41 -21.50 -11.26
CA GLY A 429 -7.76 -22.82 -11.22
C GLY A 429 -7.01 -23.19 -12.52
N GLY A 430 -6.50 -22.18 -13.24
CA GLY A 430 -5.85 -22.35 -14.55
C GLY A 430 -6.78 -22.16 -15.77
N SER A 431 -8.06 -21.85 -15.57
CA SER A 431 -8.95 -21.41 -16.66
C SER A 431 -8.46 -20.07 -17.24
N ASN A 432 -8.68 -19.87 -18.54
CA ASN A 432 -8.34 -18.63 -19.24
C ASN A 432 -9.45 -17.57 -19.14
N GLU A 433 -10.37 -17.71 -18.18
CA GLU A 433 -11.49 -16.79 -18.01
C GLU A 433 -11.02 -15.48 -17.39
N LEU A 434 -11.59 -14.38 -17.90
CA LEU A 434 -11.38 -13.06 -17.35
C LEU A 434 -12.36 -12.84 -16.21
N HIS A 435 -11.84 -12.69 -15.00
CA HIS A 435 -12.62 -12.24 -13.84
C HIS A 435 -12.24 -10.80 -13.52
N LEU A 436 -13.26 -9.94 -13.45
CA LEU A 436 -13.14 -8.55 -12.99
C LEU A 436 -14.16 -8.33 -11.88
N SER A 437 -13.83 -7.46 -10.92
CA SER A 437 -14.79 -7.02 -9.93
C SER A 437 -15.93 -6.23 -10.59
N GLU A 438 -17.07 -6.17 -9.91
CA GLU A 438 -18.20 -5.34 -10.37
C GLU A 438 -17.78 -3.88 -10.56
N GLY A 439 -17.00 -3.33 -9.61
CA GLY A 439 -16.47 -1.97 -9.72
C GLY A 439 -15.58 -1.76 -10.96
N ALA A 440 -14.75 -2.76 -11.34
CA ALA A 440 -13.92 -2.65 -12.55
C ALA A 440 -14.78 -2.66 -13.83
N TRP A 441 -15.83 -3.47 -13.88
CA TRP A 441 -16.80 -3.44 -14.98
C TRP A 441 -17.53 -2.10 -15.06
N GLN A 442 -18.06 -1.62 -13.93
CA GLN A 442 -18.76 -0.33 -13.86
C GLN A 442 -17.84 0.84 -14.28
N THR A 443 -16.57 0.81 -13.89
CA THR A 443 -15.58 1.81 -14.34
C THR A 443 -15.40 1.76 -15.85
N LEU A 444 -15.13 0.58 -16.42
CA LEU A 444 -14.97 0.44 -17.88
C LEU A 444 -16.22 0.89 -18.64
N GLU A 445 -17.39 0.45 -18.20
CA GLU A 445 -18.67 0.79 -18.82
C GLU A 445 -18.94 2.29 -18.80
N ALA A 446 -18.68 2.98 -17.68
CA ALA A 446 -18.85 4.43 -17.62
C ALA A 446 -18.03 5.16 -18.71
N PHE A 447 -16.80 4.70 -18.96
CA PHE A 447 -15.93 5.31 -19.98
C PHE A 447 -16.34 5.01 -21.43
N VAL A 448 -17.12 3.96 -21.68
CA VAL A 448 -17.61 3.62 -23.02
C VAL A 448 -19.09 3.91 -23.22
N MET A 449 -19.80 4.30 -22.15
CA MET A 449 -21.22 4.58 -22.18
C MET A 449 -21.54 5.77 -23.10
N GLU A 450 -22.63 5.62 -23.85
CA GLU A 450 -23.17 6.68 -24.69
C GLU A 450 -23.77 7.82 -23.85
N PRO A 451 -23.69 9.08 -24.31
CA PRO A 451 -24.17 10.24 -23.54
C PRO A 451 -25.63 10.15 -23.08
N GLN A 452 -26.52 9.57 -23.88
CA GLN A 452 -27.94 9.41 -23.53
C GLN A 452 -28.15 8.49 -22.33
N HIS A 453 -27.40 7.38 -22.26
CA HIS A 453 -27.46 6.44 -21.15
C HIS A 453 -26.76 7.00 -19.91
N LEU A 454 -25.67 7.73 -20.11
CA LEU A 454 -24.96 8.40 -19.02
C LEU A 454 -25.84 9.45 -18.34
N ALA A 455 -26.55 10.26 -19.12
CA ALA A 455 -27.51 11.24 -18.60
C ALA A 455 -28.66 10.55 -17.85
N ALA A 456 -29.15 9.41 -18.37
CA ALA A 456 -30.20 8.66 -17.70
C ALA A 456 -29.74 8.06 -16.36
N GLU A 457 -28.53 7.53 -16.26
CA GLU A 457 -27.99 6.97 -15.00
C GLU A 457 -27.79 8.07 -13.95
N LEU A 458 -27.28 9.25 -14.33
CA LEU A 458 -27.14 10.40 -13.42
C LEU A 458 -28.48 10.96 -12.95
N GLN A 459 -29.50 11.00 -13.82
CA GLN A 459 -30.85 11.44 -13.44
C GLN A 459 -31.59 10.43 -12.54
N GLN A 460 -31.25 9.14 -12.65
CA GLN A 460 -31.87 8.07 -11.84
C GLN A 460 -31.46 8.09 -10.37
N ALA A 461 -30.37 8.79 -10.01
CA ALA A 461 -29.99 8.98 -8.61
C ALA A 461 -31.07 9.71 -7.78
N ASP A 462 -31.97 10.47 -8.43
CA ASP A 462 -33.00 11.32 -7.79
C ASP A 462 -34.45 10.80 -7.87
N GLY A 463 -34.74 9.59 -8.40
CA GLY A 463 -36.11 9.06 -8.38
C GLY A 463 -36.36 7.69 -9.06
N PRO A 464 -37.55 7.07 -8.85
CA PRO A 464 -37.87 5.76 -9.43
C PRO A 464 -38.34 5.91 -10.89
N VAL A 465 -37.49 5.54 -11.84
CA VAL A 465 -37.85 5.41 -13.26
C VAL A 465 -37.49 4.00 -13.75
N THR A 466 -38.42 3.37 -14.48
CA THR A 466 -38.24 2.07 -15.13
C THR A 466 -37.07 2.10 -16.12
N ARG A 467 -36.05 1.29 -15.86
CA ARG A 467 -34.89 1.06 -16.76
C ARG A 467 -35.42 0.62 -18.13
N ALA A 468 -35.14 1.37 -19.20
CA ALA A 468 -35.32 0.84 -20.54
C ALA A 468 -34.38 -0.37 -20.68
N ALA A 469 -34.94 -1.57 -20.82
CA ALA A 469 -34.13 -2.78 -20.94
C ALA A 469 -33.30 -2.68 -22.23
N ARG A 470 -31.96 -2.78 -22.10
CA ARG A 470 -31.08 -2.89 -23.26
C ARG A 470 -31.38 -4.20 -23.99
N SER A 471 -31.38 -4.15 -25.32
CA SER A 471 -31.40 -5.38 -26.12
C SER A 471 -30.11 -6.17 -25.91
N GLU A 472 -30.15 -7.49 -26.14
CA GLU A 472 -28.96 -8.34 -26.02
C GLU A 472 -27.81 -7.88 -26.94
N VAL A 473 -28.13 -7.29 -28.10
CA VAL A 473 -27.16 -6.72 -29.04
C VAL A 473 -26.49 -5.48 -28.44
N GLU A 474 -27.25 -4.59 -27.82
CA GLU A 474 -26.71 -3.39 -27.16
C GLU A 474 -25.84 -3.74 -25.95
N GLU A 475 -26.27 -4.72 -25.15
CA GLU A 475 -25.48 -5.22 -24.00
C GLU A 475 -24.16 -5.85 -24.46
N SER A 476 -24.21 -6.72 -25.47
CA SER A 476 -23.02 -7.33 -26.07
C SER A 476 -22.10 -6.29 -26.72
N GLY A 477 -22.66 -5.28 -27.38
CA GLY A 477 -21.92 -4.15 -27.94
C GLY A 477 -21.19 -3.32 -26.88
N LEU A 478 -21.85 -3.00 -25.77
CA LEU A 478 -21.24 -2.29 -24.64
C LEU A 478 -20.11 -3.12 -24.02
N ARG A 479 -20.35 -4.42 -23.79
CA ARG A 479 -19.35 -5.34 -23.23
C ARG A 479 -18.12 -5.44 -24.15
N MET A 480 -18.31 -5.52 -25.47
CA MET A 480 -17.23 -5.49 -26.44
C MET A 480 -16.42 -4.19 -26.38
N ALA A 481 -17.08 -3.04 -26.25
CA ALA A 481 -16.41 -1.73 -26.10
C ALA A 481 -15.61 -1.65 -24.79
N ALA A 482 -16.16 -2.13 -23.68
CA ALA A 482 -15.49 -2.19 -22.39
C ALA A 482 -14.24 -3.10 -22.43
N LEU A 483 -14.37 -4.30 -23.00
CA LEU A 483 -13.25 -5.25 -23.19
C LEU A 483 -12.17 -4.67 -24.13
N THR A 484 -12.57 -3.98 -25.19
CA THR A 484 -11.63 -3.31 -26.10
C THR A 484 -10.85 -2.23 -25.36
N THR A 485 -11.53 -1.41 -24.56
CA THR A 485 -10.90 -0.40 -23.71
C THR A 485 -9.93 -1.04 -22.71
N LEU A 486 -10.33 -2.12 -22.03
CA LEU A 486 -9.45 -2.84 -21.10
C LEU A 486 -8.19 -3.35 -21.78
N VAL A 487 -8.30 -3.98 -22.96
CA VAL A 487 -7.14 -4.46 -23.73
C VAL A 487 -6.19 -3.31 -24.05
N ARG A 488 -6.71 -2.15 -24.49
CA ARG A 488 -5.88 -0.98 -24.78
C ARG A 488 -5.19 -0.41 -23.55
N LEU A 489 -5.90 -0.31 -22.44
CA LEU A 489 -5.32 0.16 -21.17
C LEU A 489 -4.21 -0.76 -20.68
N LEU A 490 -4.39 -2.08 -20.80
CA LEU A 490 -3.38 -3.07 -20.43
C LEU A 490 -2.18 -3.08 -21.38
N GLU A 491 -2.39 -2.86 -22.68
CA GLU A 491 -1.29 -2.68 -23.65
C GLU A 491 -0.43 -1.46 -23.30
N VAL A 492 -1.07 -0.32 -23.00
CA VAL A 492 -0.36 0.89 -22.55
C VAL A 492 0.39 0.61 -21.26
N LYS A 493 -0.26 -0.01 -20.26
CA LYS A 493 0.36 -0.32 -18.97
C LYS A 493 1.57 -1.24 -19.11
N ALA A 494 1.52 -2.26 -19.99
CA ALA A 494 2.64 -3.12 -20.27
C ALA A 494 3.80 -2.35 -20.94
N VAL A 495 3.51 -1.48 -21.90
CA VAL A 495 4.52 -0.63 -22.56
C VAL A 495 5.14 0.38 -21.60
N GLU A 496 4.38 0.95 -20.67
CA GLU A 496 4.90 1.85 -19.63
C GLU A 496 5.96 1.16 -18.76
N MET A 497 5.74 -0.11 -18.38
CA MET A 497 6.64 -0.86 -17.50
C MET A 497 7.81 -1.52 -18.25
N GLU A 498 7.59 -2.00 -19.48
CA GLU A 498 8.58 -2.79 -20.22
C GLU A 498 9.28 -2.04 -21.36
N GLY A 499 8.73 -0.91 -21.79
CA GLY A 499 9.27 -0.09 -22.87
C GLY A 499 10.44 0.81 -22.46
N GLU A 500 10.75 1.79 -23.31
CA GLU A 500 11.80 2.80 -23.04
C GLU A 500 11.53 3.64 -21.78
N GLY A 501 10.25 3.82 -21.44
CA GLY A 501 9.80 4.55 -20.26
C GLY A 501 9.78 3.73 -18.96
N GLY A 502 10.17 2.46 -18.99
CA GLY A 502 10.12 1.54 -17.85
C GLY A 502 11.46 0.89 -17.53
N THR A 503 11.41 -0.33 -17.00
CA THR A 503 12.57 -1.04 -16.42
C THR A 503 13.06 -2.24 -17.25
N GLY A 504 12.49 -2.47 -18.44
CA GLY A 504 12.85 -3.59 -19.32
C GLY A 504 11.88 -4.76 -19.21
N LEU A 505 12.23 -5.92 -19.78
CA LEU A 505 11.29 -7.03 -19.92
C LEU A 505 11.06 -7.77 -18.60
N LEU A 506 9.94 -8.49 -18.50
CA LEU A 506 9.66 -9.38 -17.37
C LEU A 506 10.71 -10.50 -17.27
N GLU A 507 11.13 -11.05 -18.41
CA GLU A 507 12.12 -12.12 -18.49
C GLU A 507 13.47 -11.72 -17.87
N ASP A 508 13.89 -10.47 -18.08
CA ASP A 508 15.13 -9.94 -17.51
C ASP A 508 15.03 -9.88 -15.97
N ASP A 509 13.89 -9.47 -15.43
CA ASP A 509 13.67 -9.42 -13.98
C ASP A 509 13.63 -10.80 -13.33
N ILE A 510 13.01 -11.78 -13.99
CA ILE A 510 13.00 -13.17 -13.51
C ILE A 510 14.43 -13.71 -13.47
N GLN A 511 15.21 -13.47 -14.54
CA GLN A 511 16.61 -13.90 -14.58
C GLN A 511 17.47 -13.19 -13.52
N LEU A 512 17.20 -11.91 -13.24
CA LEU A 512 17.85 -11.16 -12.17
C LEU A 512 17.56 -11.79 -10.80
N LEU A 513 16.30 -12.11 -10.50
CA LEU A 513 15.91 -12.76 -9.24
C LEU A 513 16.55 -14.14 -9.10
N GLU A 514 16.52 -14.96 -10.15
CA GLU A 514 17.20 -16.26 -10.17
C GLU A 514 18.70 -16.12 -9.91
N THR A 515 19.34 -15.09 -10.47
CA THR A 515 20.78 -14.84 -10.24
C THR A 515 21.03 -14.45 -8.78
N ILE A 516 20.19 -13.58 -8.22
CA ILE A 516 20.29 -13.13 -6.82
C ILE A 516 20.08 -14.30 -5.85
N ASP A 517 19.07 -15.12 -6.08
CA ASP A 517 18.72 -16.21 -5.16
C ASP A 517 19.73 -17.38 -5.23
N ASN A 518 20.42 -17.57 -6.37
CA ASN A 518 21.42 -18.62 -6.54
C ASN A 518 22.84 -18.22 -6.11
N ASP A 519 23.18 -16.92 -6.14
CA ASP A 519 24.50 -16.42 -5.80
C ASP A 519 24.58 -16.00 -4.33
N LYS A 520 24.87 -16.97 -3.46
CA LYS A 520 24.99 -16.76 -2.00
C LYS A 520 26.11 -15.80 -1.60
N ASP A 521 27.07 -15.55 -2.49
CA ASP A 521 28.19 -14.64 -2.26
C ASP A 521 27.88 -13.21 -2.75
N ASN A 522 26.83 -13.02 -3.56
CA ASN A 522 26.42 -11.73 -4.09
C ASN A 522 25.33 -11.09 -3.22
N VAL A 523 25.75 -10.25 -2.28
CA VAL A 523 24.84 -9.48 -1.42
C VAL A 523 24.25 -8.32 -2.22
N VAL A 524 23.04 -8.50 -2.73
CA VAL A 524 22.22 -7.41 -3.30
C VAL A 524 21.42 -6.76 -2.16
N PRO A 525 21.37 -5.42 -2.05
CA PRO A 525 20.58 -4.76 -1.01
C PRO A 525 19.11 -5.20 -1.04
N ALA A 526 18.50 -5.44 0.13
CA ALA A 526 17.14 -5.96 0.20
C ALA A 526 16.10 -5.01 -0.45
N SER A 527 16.36 -3.70 -0.43
CA SER A 527 15.56 -2.69 -1.14
C SER A 527 15.58 -2.89 -2.66
N THR A 528 16.73 -3.24 -3.22
CA THR A 528 16.90 -3.52 -4.65
C THR A 528 16.16 -4.79 -5.03
N ARG A 529 16.33 -5.88 -4.26
CA ARG A 529 15.58 -7.13 -4.48
C ARG A 529 14.07 -6.86 -4.44
N SER A 530 13.60 -6.07 -3.47
CA SER A 530 12.18 -5.69 -3.35
C SER A 530 11.66 -4.92 -4.57
N CYS A 531 12.46 -4.01 -5.15
CA CYS A 531 12.11 -3.34 -6.41
C CYS A 531 11.89 -4.35 -7.56
N ILE A 532 12.79 -5.33 -7.69
CA ILE A 532 12.75 -6.32 -8.77
C ILE A 532 11.55 -7.25 -8.57
N VAL A 533 11.33 -7.77 -7.36
CA VAL A 533 10.16 -8.60 -7.01
C VAL A 533 8.87 -7.87 -7.36
N TYR A 534 8.69 -6.64 -6.87
CA TYR A 534 7.48 -5.87 -7.12
C TYR A 534 7.27 -5.61 -8.62
N ARG A 535 8.27 -5.09 -9.35
CA ARG A 535 8.08 -4.74 -10.77
C ARG A 535 7.89 -5.96 -11.66
N ALA A 536 8.57 -7.08 -11.38
CA ALA A 536 8.36 -8.34 -12.08
C ALA A 536 6.91 -8.80 -11.89
N ARG A 537 6.40 -8.72 -10.66
CA ARG A 537 5.04 -9.12 -10.35
C ARG A 537 4.00 -8.23 -11.03
N GLN A 538 4.20 -6.91 -11.08
CA GLN A 538 3.32 -5.99 -11.80
C GLN A 538 3.30 -6.27 -13.32
N LYS A 539 4.46 -6.53 -13.94
CA LYS A 539 4.55 -6.92 -15.36
C LYS A 539 3.84 -8.24 -15.63
N HIS A 540 4.03 -9.24 -14.75
CA HIS A 540 3.36 -10.53 -14.85
C HIS A 540 1.83 -10.37 -14.82
N LEU A 541 1.29 -9.63 -13.84
CA LEU A 541 -0.15 -9.36 -13.75
C LEU A 541 -0.67 -8.65 -15.00
N ALA A 542 0.05 -7.65 -15.52
CA ALA A 542 -0.37 -6.92 -16.71
C ALA A 542 -0.46 -7.82 -17.94
N ARG A 543 0.53 -8.69 -18.15
CA ARG A 543 0.53 -9.67 -19.24
C ARG A 543 -0.60 -10.69 -19.10
N GLU A 544 -0.84 -11.19 -17.89
CA GLU A 544 -1.86 -12.21 -17.65
C GLU A 544 -3.28 -11.68 -17.84
N TYR A 545 -3.58 -10.49 -17.30
CA TYR A 545 -4.85 -9.81 -17.56
C TYR A 545 -5.01 -9.46 -19.04
N LEU A 546 -3.96 -9.00 -19.72
CA LEU A 546 -4.03 -8.68 -21.15
C LEU A 546 -4.36 -9.91 -21.99
N ARG A 547 -3.73 -11.04 -21.67
CA ARG A 547 -3.97 -12.33 -22.33
C ARG A 547 -5.44 -12.75 -22.16
N ARG A 548 -5.96 -12.75 -20.94
CA ARG A 548 -7.36 -13.11 -20.63
C ARG A 548 -8.36 -12.15 -21.28
N ALA A 549 -8.08 -10.85 -21.23
CA ALA A 549 -8.93 -9.82 -21.84
C ALA A 549 -9.04 -9.98 -23.36
N ARG A 550 -7.94 -10.34 -24.05
CA ARG A 550 -7.96 -10.62 -25.50
C ARG A 550 -8.77 -11.87 -25.86
N ILE A 551 -8.67 -12.93 -25.05
CA ILE A 551 -9.46 -14.16 -25.23
C ILE A 551 -10.95 -13.84 -25.06
N GLU A 552 -11.31 -13.12 -23.99
CA GLU A 552 -12.69 -12.76 -23.70
C GLU A 552 -13.27 -11.80 -24.75
N LEU A 553 -12.49 -10.82 -25.21
CA LEU A 553 -12.88 -9.94 -26.33
C LEU A 553 -13.19 -10.75 -27.60
N SER A 554 -12.36 -11.75 -27.92
CA SER A 554 -12.57 -12.60 -29.09
C SER A 554 -13.86 -13.42 -29.00
N ARG A 555 -14.20 -13.91 -27.79
CA ARG A 555 -15.47 -14.61 -27.53
C ARG A 555 -16.66 -13.66 -27.67
N GLU A 556 -16.57 -12.46 -27.11
CA GLU A 556 -17.66 -11.48 -27.18
C GLU A 556 -17.90 -10.99 -28.61
N MET A 557 -16.84 -10.80 -29.41
CA MET A 557 -16.96 -10.49 -30.84
C MET A 557 -17.70 -11.59 -31.62
N ALA A 558 -17.43 -12.87 -31.31
CA ALA A 558 -18.12 -13.99 -31.92
C ALA A 558 -19.60 -14.05 -31.51
N ARG A 559 -19.90 -13.78 -30.23
CA ARG A 559 -21.26 -13.69 -29.71
C ARG A 559 -22.06 -12.59 -30.39
N LEU A 560 -21.52 -11.36 -30.45
CA LEU A 560 -22.19 -10.22 -31.09
C LEU A 560 -22.50 -10.51 -32.56
N LYS A 561 -21.54 -11.10 -33.28
CA LYS A 561 -21.75 -11.53 -34.68
C LYS A 561 -22.89 -12.54 -34.80
N GLY A 562 -22.97 -13.51 -33.89
CA GLY A 562 -24.07 -14.48 -33.85
C GLY A 562 -25.44 -13.82 -33.61
N LEU A 563 -25.51 -12.89 -32.66
CA LEU A 563 -26.74 -12.13 -32.35
C LEU A 563 -27.20 -11.28 -33.55
N MET A 564 -26.26 -10.64 -34.25
CA MET A 564 -26.57 -9.84 -35.45
C MET A 564 -27.01 -10.69 -36.66
N GLN A 565 -26.64 -11.97 -36.69
CA GLN A 565 -26.98 -12.90 -37.77
C GLN A 565 -28.23 -13.74 -37.48
N ALA A 566 -28.79 -13.66 -36.27
CA ALA A 566 -30.00 -14.37 -35.90
C ALA A 566 -31.23 -13.75 -36.62
N PRO A 567 -32.07 -14.56 -37.29
CA PRO A 567 -33.27 -14.04 -37.94
C PRO A 567 -34.29 -13.58 -36.89
N GLY A 568 -34.46 -12.25 -36.73
CA GLY A 568 -35.44 -11.68 -35.81
C GLY A 568 -35.22 -10.23 -35.35
N SER A 569 -34.06 -9.60 -35.62
CA SER A 569 -33.85 -8.17 -35.33
C SER A 569 -34.47 -7.30 -36.43
N ALA A 570 -35.73 -6.93 -36.20
CA ALA A 570 -36.61 -6.25 -37.15
C ALA A 570 -36.03 -4.96 -37.76
N GLN A 571 -36.20 -4.85 -39.08
CA GLN A 571 -36.11 -3.61 -39.85
C GLN A 571 -37.11 -2.57 -39.33
N PRO A 572 -36.79 -1.25 -39.36
CA PRO A 572 -37.79 -0.22 -39.14
C PRO A 572 -38.82 -0.26 -40.29
N ALA A 573 -40.10 -0.39 -39.93
CA ALA A 573 -41.21 -0.42 -40.87
C ALA A 573 -41.23 0.87 -41.73
N GLY A 574 -41.16 0.69 -43.06
CA GLY A 574 -41.44 1.76 -44.02
C GLY A 574 -42.89 2.25 -43.93
N PRO A 575 -43.18 3.49 -44.37
CA PRO A 575 -44.50 4.09 -44.18
C PRO A 575 -45.53 3.35 -45.05
N GLY A 576 -46.47 2.70 -44.39
CA GLY A 576 -47.62 2.05 -45.02
C GLY A 576 -48.50 3.08 -45.74
N HIS A 577 -48.88 2.76 -46.97
CA HIS A 577 -49.87 3.49 -47.76
C HIS A 577 -51.20 3.63 -47.00
N GLY A 578 -51.55 4.89 -46.69
CA GLY A 578 -52.86 5.27 -46.18
C GLY A 578 -53.91 5.26 -47.29
N ALA A 579 -54.96 4.47 -47.07
CA ALA A 579 -56.12 4.36 -47.93
C ALA A 579 -56.99 5.63 -47.90
N SER A 580 -57.66 5.83 -49.03
CA SER A 580 -58.69 6.81 -49.39
C SER A 580 -59.71 7.10 -48.28
N ALA A 581 -60.00 8.39 -48.08
CA ALA A 581 -61.21 8.85 -47.40
C ALA A 581 -61.85 9.98 -48.22
N THR A 582 -63.09 9.73 -48.59
CA THR A 582 -64.02 10.57 -49.35
C THR A 582 -64.48 11.82 -48.60
N VAL A 583 -64.68 12.87 -49.38
CA VAL A 583 -65.27 14.20 -49.09
C VAL A 583 -66.68 14.08 -48.47
N PRO A 584 -67.10 15.08 -47.66
CA PRO A 584 -68.32 15.77 -48.02
C PRO A 584 -68.20 17.30 -48.00
N SER A 585 -69.00 17.88 -48.89
CA SER A 585 -69.19 19.27 -49.26
C SER A 585 -69.85 20.13 -48.19
N SER A 586 -69.35 21.36 -48.04
CA SER A 586 -70.12 22.63 -48.19
C SER A 586 -69.16 23.80 -48.19
#